data_AF-A0A7C4J341-F1
#
_entry.id   AF-A0A7C4J341-F1
#
_cell.length_a   1.000
_cell.length_b   1.000
_cell.length_c   1.000
_cell.angle_alpha   90.00
_cell.angle_beta   90.00
_cell.angle_gamma   90.00
#
_symmetry.space_group_name_H-M   'P 1'
#
loop_
_entity.id
_entity.type
_entity.pdbx_description
1 polymer ?
#
loop_
_entity_poly.entity_id
_entity_poly.type
_entity_poly.pdbx_seq_one_letter_code
_entity_poly.pdbx_strand_id
1 'polypeptide(L)'
;MNKAQVKKYFIAISIILLSALCIALTYDTTYQVIFTSDGIDLFNAKKIKLQGNQSGFTIAKINYKEAVNPLVTDLLITFDKDFPYMVKDDSGHYAIRYAQYTYSKEDIESEGCAYFFHKDHRVEIQTAKNNWLTNCADLGSFTIEAKLKLNKYSPQAVVLSRVGYSGGKQGFEILCVNDKLAIRFYKMFYKKDNVPVDVFCHRSPSLALNTWYHIAVSFDRISGKLETMVNGDVVETIFCTEGGEPFVDVLVPKFMCQDIPVALVGTHFYGYLDKIRIAQRYIMDLEKETEIAKTQFKAITYNNRDTINREGIITSPVYTFPDYGTMVTLFNWDEQLPPSTYIWMEFRISDAFFKASDETPRWYRITNNQKNIYLHKIGDDYLRGKYYQWRAHLIASPDGALAPVISNIKLHYALDSAPQPPVFVAVDSVGDNMITLKWKKNVEYDILGYTIYYGVKSKQYDGIIKTLNGKRISNELSDTSGYIKITITNDVVEENRVNDTKGFLTFPLLKNNVLYFFAVTAYDSYKPDTIFNHESKHSKEVSARPDPGSDIK
;
A
#
# COMPACT_ATOMS: atom_id res chain seq x y z
N MET A 1 20.75 18.10 -67.51
CA MET A 1 20.15 18.84 -66.37
C MET A 1 20.82 20.21 -66.28
N ASN A 2 20.07 21.32 -66.33
CA ASN A 2 20.64 22.68 -66.34
C ASN A 2 21.24 23.02 -64.96
N LYS A 3 22.37 23.75 -64.90
CA LYS A 3 23.07 24.15 -63.65
C LYS A 3 22.13 24.76 -62.60
N ALA A 4 21.10 25.48 -63.03
CA ALA A 4 20.10 26.06 -62.14
C ALA A 4 19.19 25.02 -61.44
N GLN A 5 18.87 23.91 -62.11
CA GLN A 5 18.12 22.80 -61.51
C GLN A 5 18.97 22.03 -60.50
N VAL A 6 20.24 21.76 -60.83
CA VAL A 6 21.16 21.06 -59.91
C VAL A 6 21.33 21.85 -58.60
N LYS A 7 21.46 23.18 -58.68
CA LYS A 7 21.58 24.05 -57.50
C LYS A 7 20.32 24.05 -56.63
N LYS A 8 19.13 24.01 -57.23
CA LYS A 8 17.85 23.89 -56.49
C LYS A 8 17.72 22.55 -55.79
N TYR A 9 18.09 21.44 -56.44
CA TYR A 9 18.07 20.12 -55.80
C TYR A 9 19.07 20.03 -54.66
N PHE A 10 20.27 20.59 -54.80
CA PHE A 10 21.26 20.63 -53.72
C PHE A 10 20.77 21.42 -52.51
N ILE A 11 20.16 22.60 -52.72
CA ILE A 11 19.61 23.42 -51.63
C ILE A 11 18.43 22.68 -50.96
N ALA A 12 17.55 22.06 -51.73
CA ALA A 12 16.42 21.29 -51.18
C ALA A 12 16.90 20.08 -50.35
N ILE A 13 17.90 19.35 -50.84
CA ILE A 13 18.51 18.21 -50.13
C ILE A 13 19.22 18.69 -48.86
N SER A 14 19.94 19.81 -48.91
CA SER A 14 20.56 20.41 -47.72
C SER A 14 19.53 20.86 -46.70
N ILE A 15 18.39 21.43 -47.10
CA ILE A 15 17.30 21.80 -46.17
C ILE A 15 16.65 20.56 -45.57
N ILE A 16 16.44 19.50 -46.34
CA ILE A 16 15.88 18.21 -45.85
C ILE A 16 16.85 17.54 -44.88
N LEU A 17 18.15 17.53 -45.18
CA LEU A 17 19.18 17.02 -44.26
C LEU A 17 19.29 17.86 -43.00
N LEU A 18 19.23 19.20 -43.11
CA LEU A 18 19.29 20.09 -41.95
C LEU A 18 18.04 19.95 -41.06
N SER A 19 16.86 19.82 -41.66
CA SER A 19 15.61 19.56 -40.92
C SER A 19 15.58 18.16 -40.31
N ALA A 20 16.05 17.13 -41.01
CA ALA A 20 16.22 15.79 -40.43
C ALA A 20 17.25 15.77 -39.29
N LEU A 21 18.32 16.57 -39.37
CA LEU A 21 19.32 16.72 -38.30
C LEU A 21 18.74 17.50 -37.10
N CYS A 22 17.94 18.54 -37.34
CA CYS A 22 17.23 19.27 -36.28
C CYS A 22 16.16 18.41 -35.59
N ILE A 23 15.47 17.52 -36.31
CA ILE A 23 14.50 16.58 -35.74
C ILE A 23 15.21 15.44 -34.98
N ALA A 24 16.39 15.01 -35.44
CA ALA A 24 17.20 14.00 -34.75
C ALA A 24 17.84 14.54 -33.45
N LEU A 25 18.07 15.85 -33.34
CA LEU A 25 18.62 16.52 -32.16
C LEU A 25 17.58 16.80 -31.06
N THR A 26 16.30 16.50 -31.28
CA THR A 26 15.21 16.71 -30.30
C THR A 26 14.61 15.41 -29.75
N TYR A 27 15.31 14.27 -29.88
CA TYR A 27 14.89 13.08 -29.14
C TYR A 27 15.23 13.28 -27.66
N ASP A 28 14.25 13.76 -26.89
CA ASP A 28 14.24 13.53 -25.45
C ASP A 28 14.33 12.02 -25.23
N THR A 29 15.49 11.56 -24.78
CA THR A 29 15.72 10.16 -24.44
C THR A 29 14.71 9.77 -23.37
N THR A 30 13.73 8.97 -23.77
CA THR A 30 12.70 8.43 -22.88
C THR A 30 13.09 7.02 -22.47
N TYR A 31 13.06 6.77 -21.17
CA TYR A 31 13.37 5.49 -20.54
C TYR A 31 12.09 4.85 -20.05
N GLN A 32 12.08 3.52 -19.92
CA GLN A 32 10.93 2.75 -19.43
C GLN A 32 11.28 1.96 -18.18
N VAL A 33 10.38 1.99 -17.21
CA VAL A 33 10.38 1.10 -16.04
C VAL A 33 9.14 0.22 -16.11
N ILE A 34 9.33 -1.10 -15.98
CA ILE A 34 8.25 -2.06 -15.75
C ILE A 34 8.39 -2.56 -14.32
N PHE A 35 7.38 -2.36 -13.50
CA PHE A 35 7.45 -2.70 -12.08
C PHE A 35 7.28 -4.21 -11.87
N THR A 36 8.18 -4.80 -11.08
CA THR A 36 8.06 -6.19 -10.63
C THR A 36 7.27 -6.26 -9.34
N SER A 37 7.01 -7.49 -8.87
CA SER A 37 6.31 -7.71 -7.60
C SER A 37 7.19 -7.54 -6.36
N ASP A 38 8.47 -7.22 -6.53
CA ASP A 38 9.44 -7.31 -5.44
C ASP A 38 9.30 -6.10 -4.52
N GLY A 39 9.23 -6.35 -3.21
CA GLY A 39 9.11 -5.28 -2.20
C GLY A 39 7.77 -4.54 -2.21
N ILE A 40 6.75 -5.05 -2.91
CA ILE A 40 5.39 -4.49 -2.89
C ILE A 40 4.70 -4.83 -1.57
N ASP A 41 4.14 -3.80 -0.93
CA ASP A 41 3.29 -3.93 0.23
C ASP A 41 1.82 -4.11 -0.19
N LEU A 42 1.14 -5.05 0.44
CA LEU A 42 -0.21 -5.47 0.09
C LEU A 42 -1.11 -5.40 1.32
N PHE A 43 -2.17 -4.62 1.21
CA PHE A 43 -3.22 -4.54 2.23
C PHE A 43 -4.54 -4.96 1.60
N ASN A 44 -5.18 -6.01 2.10
CA ASN A 44 -6.38 -6.62 1.49
C ASN A 44 -6.22 -6.90 -0.02
N ALA A 45 -4.99 -7.17 -0.48
CA ALA A 45 -4.65 -7.44 -1.86
C ALA A 45 -3.75 -8.67 -1.95
N LYS A 46 -3.79 -9.39 -3.07
CA LYS A 46 -2.95 -10.57 -3.31
C LYS A 46 -2.40 -10.58 -4.72
N LYS A 47 -1.24 -11.22 -4.87
CA LYS A 47 -0.63 -11.50 -6.18
C LYS A 47 -1.32 -12.72 -6.82
N ILE A 48 -1.54 -12.65 -8.13
CA ILE A 48 -2.10 -13.75 -8.94
C ILE A 48 -1.22 -14.02 -10.17
N LYS A 49 -1.27 -15.25 -10.67
CA LYS A 49 -0.66 -15.62 -11.96
C LYS A 49 -1.68 -15.41 -13.08
N LEU A 50 -1.26 -14.71 -14.12
CA LEU A 50 -2.02 -14.47 -15.34
C LEU A 50 -1.50 -15.37 -16.47
N GLN A 51 -2.23 -15.43 -17.58
CA GLN A 51 -1.79 -16.18 -18.76
C GLN A 51 -0.44 -15.65 -19.27
N GLY A 52 0.38 -16.54 -19.84
CA GLY A 52 1.66 -16.15 -20.44
C GLY A 52 2.79 -15.85 -19.44
N ASN A 53 2.76 -16.44 -18.23
CA ASN A 53 3.77 -16.26 -17.17
C ASN A 53 3.84 -14.83 -16.60
N GLN A 54 2.83 -14.00 -16.86
CA GLN A 54 2.67 -12.68 -16.25
C GLN A 54 2.08 -12.80 -14.84
N SER A 55 2.39 -11.84 -13.98
CA SER A 55 1.74 -11.71 -12.67
C SER A 55 0.93 -10.44 -12.59
N GLY A 56 -0.20 -10.51 -11.91
CA GLY A 56 -1.05 -9.36 -11.59
C GLY A 56 -1.39 -9.34 -10.11
N PHE A 57 -2.23 -8.38 -9.74
CA PHE A 57 -2.75 -8.21 -8.40
C PHE A 57 -4.27 -8.08 -8.45
N THR A 58 -4.91 -8.59 -7.42
CA THR A 58 -6.35 -8.46 -7.21
C THR A 58 -6.63 -8.33 -5.70
N ILE A 59 -7.88 -8.11 -5.33
CA ILE A 59 -8.29 -8.02 -3.93
C ILE A 59 -8.10 -9.40 -3.27
N ALA A 60 -7.47 -9.41 -2.10
CA ALA A 60 -7.34 -10.62 -1.30
C ALA A 60 -8.75 -11.05 -0.86
N LYS A 61 -9.10 -12.30 -1.14
CA LYS A 61 -10.28 -12.91 -0.53
C LYS A 61 -9.91 -13.17 0.92
N ILE A 62 -10.65 -12.58 1.87
CA ILE A 62 -10.43 -12.86 3.28
C ILE A 62 -10.87 -14.29 3.54
N ASN A 63 -9.89 -15.18 3.73
CA ASN A 63 -10.13 -16.45 4.38
C ASN A 63 -10.07 -16.22 5.89
N TYR A 64 -10.96 -16.88 6.62
CA TYR A 64 -11.12 -16.78 8.08
C TYR A 64 -9.79 -16.84 8.85
N LYS A 65 -8.81 -17.56 8.30
CA LYS A 65 -7.48 -17.76 8.89
C LYS A 65 -6.65 -16.47 9.09
N GLU A 66 -6.83 -15.44 8.27
CA GLU A 66 -6.02 -14.22 8.33
C GLU A 66 -6.62 -13.12 9.24
N ALA A 67 -7.91 -13.25 9.58
CA ALA A 67 -8.63 -12.29 10.44
C ALA A 67 -8.79 -12.76 11.89
N VAL A 68 -8.34 -13.97 12.22
CA VAL A 68 -8.45 -14.53 13.57
C VAL A 68 -7.44 -13.83 14.47
N ASN A 69 -7.94 -13.04 15.42
CA ASN A 69 -7.16 -12.68 16.59
C ASN A 69 -7.12 -13.91 17.53
N PRO A 70 -5.99 -14.61 17.67
CA PRO A 70 -5.90 -15.81 18.51
C PRO A 70 -6.12 -15.51 20.01
N LEU A 71 -6.06 -14.24 20.41
CA LEU A 71 -6.39 -13.81 21.79
C LEU A 71 -7.90 -13.71 22.04
N VAL A 72 -8.73 -13.77 21.00
CA VAL A 72 -10.19 -13.58 21.07
C VAL A 72 -10.94 -14.82 20.60
N THR A 73 -10.46 -15.47 19.53
CA THR A 73 -11.06 -16.70 19.00
C THR A 73 -10.46 -17.92 19.69
N ASP A 74 -11.33 -18.72 20.30
CA ASP A 74 -10.93 -19.90 21.06
C ASP A 74 -10.95 -21.17 20.19
N LEU A 75 -12.02 -21.38 19.41
CA LEU A 75 -12.16 -22.48 18.45
C LEU A 75 -12.43 -21.91 17.07
N LEU A 76 -11.76 -22.43 16.04
CA LEU A 76 -12.11 -22.18 14.65
C LEU A 76 -11.98 -23.45 13.81
N ILE A 77 -13.02 -23.82 13.07
CA ILE A 77 -12.98 -24.91 12.09
C ILE A 77 -13.44 -24.36 10.75
N THR A 78 -12.52 -24.28 9.79
CA THR A 78 -12.80 -23.71 8.46
C THR A 78 -13.10 -24.76 7.39
N PHE A 79 -12.86 -26.04 7.66
CA PHE A 79 -13.05 -27.15 6.71
C PHE A 79 -12.29 -27.01 5.37
N ASP A 80 -11.23 -26.18 5.33
CA ASP A 80 -10.41 -25.98 4.13
C ASP A 80 -9.45 -27.18 3.87
N LYS A 81 -9.42 -28.19 4.76
CA LYS A 81 -8.54 -29.38 4.70
C LYS A 81 -9.25 -30.66 5.13
N ASP A 82 -9.11 -31.74 4.36
CA ASP A 82 -9.61 -33.07 4.73
C ASP A 82 -8.78 -33.74 5.85
N PHE A 83 -9.39 -34.72 6.54
CA PHE A 83 -8.66 -35.64 7.43
C PHE A 83 -7.78 -36.60 6.59
N PRO A 84 -6.53 -36.93 7.00
CA PRO A 84 -5.91 -36.67 8.31
C PRO A 84 -5.17 -35.32 8.44
N TYR A 85 -5.30 -34.39 7.49
CA TYR A 85 -4.57 -33.12 7.53
C TYR A 85 -5.15 -32.11 8.53
N MET A 86 -6.39 -32.33 8.99
CA MET A 86 -7.05 -31.58 10.06
C MET A 86 -6.78 -32.22 11.44
N VAL A 87 -5.51 -32.21 11.89
CA VAL A 87 -5.10 -32.78 13.20
C VAL A 87 -5.43 -31.84 14.37
N LYS A 88 -5.60 -30.55 14.07
CA LYS A 88 -6.02 -29.48 14.99
C LYS A 88 -7.04 -28.59 14.30
N ASP A 89 -7.77 -27.84 15.11
CA ASP A 89 -8.59 -26.73 14.63
C ASP A 89 -7.69 -25.57 14.12
N ASP A 90 -8.28 -24.64 13.38
CA ASP A 90 -7.57 -23.55 12.70
C ASP A 90 -7.10 -22.44 13.65
N SER A 91 -7.62 -22.37 14.89
CA SER A 91 -7.03 -21.53 15.96
C SER A 91 -5.76 -22.16 16.55
N GLY A 92 -5.65 -23.49 16.47
CA GLY A 92 -4.54 -24.28 17.00
C GLY A 92 -4.70 -24.75 18.46
N HIS A 93 -5.81 -24.38 19.11
CA HIS A 93 -6.09 -24.68 20.52
C HIS A 93 -6.61 -26.10 20.77
N TYR A 94 -7.30 -26.70 19.80
CA TYR A 94 -7.97 -27.98 19.95
C TYR A 94 -7.43 -29.04 19.01
N ALA A 95 -7.18 -30.23 19.54
CA ALA A 95 -6.85 -31.40 18.72
C ALA A 95 -8.12 -32.04 18.17
N ILE A 96 -8.07 -32.47 16.91
CA ILE A 96 -9.14 -33.22 16.26
C ILE A 96 -8.81 -34.70 16.35
N ARG A 97 -9.65 -35.47 17.05
CA ARG A 97 -9.46 -36.92 17.22
C ARG A 97 -9.91 -37.71 16.01
N TYR A 98 -10.97 -37.21 15.39
CA TYR A 98 -11.70 -37.88 14.32
C TYR A 98 -12.37 -36.82 13.47
N ALA A 99 -12.30 -36.97 12.17
CA ALA A 99 -13.08 -36.18 11.25
C ALA A 99 -13.43 -37.02 10.03
N GLN A 100 -14.71 -37.17 9.77
CA GLN A 100 -15.23 -37.78 8.56
C GLN A 100 -16.34 -36.89 8.01
N TYR A 101 -16.11 -36.37 6.82
CA TYR A 101 -17.05 -35.61 6.01
C TYR A 101 -16.52 -35.66 4.56
N THR A 102 -17.29 -35.15 3.62
CA THR A 102 -16.80 -34.97 2.25
C THR A 102 -16.53 -33.50 2.01
N TYR A 103 -15.31 -33.15 1.67
CA TYR A 103 -14.99 -31.78 1.26
C TYR A 103 -15.75 -31.41 -0.02
N SER A 104 -16.30 -30.20 -0.05
CA SER A 104 -17.06 -29.65 -1.18
C SER A 104 -16.63 -28.22 -1.48
N LYS A 105 -16.68 -27.82 -2.75
CA LYS A 105 -16.49 -26.44 -3.21
C LYS A 105 -17.81 -25.73 -3.53
N GLU A 106 -18.91 -26.22 -2.95
CA GLU A 106 -20.25 -25.69 -3.21
C GLU A 106 -20.48 -24.30 -2.59
N ASP A 107 -19.65 -23.89 -1.63
CA ASP A 107 -19.62 -22.50 -1.21
C ASP A 107 -18.79 -21.66 -2.21
N ILE A 108 -19.40 -20.57 -2.68
CA ILE A 108 -18.80 -19.60 -3.61
C ILE A 108 -17.68 -18.79 -2.91
N GLU A 109 -17.69 -18.77 -1.57
CA GLU A 109 -16.82 -17.92 -0.73
C GLU A 109 -15.62 -18.63 -0.08
N SER A 110 -15.63 -19.96 0.08
CA SER A 110 -14.58 -20.66 0.82
C SER A 110 -13.62 -21.45 -0.06
N GLU A 111 -12.40 -21.69 0.45
CA GLU A 111 -11.49 -22.67 -0.14
C GLU A 111 -12.08 -24.09 -0.06
N GLY A 112 -13.15 -24.32 0.72
CA GLY A 112 -14.12 -25.41 0.66
C GLY A 112 -14.91 -25.54 1.97
N CYS A 113 -15.93 -26.39 1.99
CA CYS A 113 -16.81 -26.64 3.13
C CYS A 113 -17.01 -28.14 3.38
N ALA A 114 -17.52 -28.52 4.55
CA ALA A 114 -17.77 -29.91 4.88
C ALA A 114 -19.19 -30.35 4.56
N TYR A 115 -19.32 -31.40 3.75
CA TYR A 115 -20.58 -32.05 3.42
C TYR A 115 -20.82 -33.30 4.27
N PHE A 116 -21.94 -33.29 5.01
CA PHE A 116 -22.41 -34.36 5.85
C PHE A 116 -23.65 -35.00 5.21
N PHE A 117 -23.58 -36.31 4.92
CA PHE A 117 -24.70 -37.05 4.33
C PHE A 117 -24.80 -38.51 4.82
N HIS A 118 -23.76 -39.00 5.52
CA HIS A 118 -23.72 -40.34 6.06
C HIS A 118 -23.81 -40.31 7.58
N LYS A 119 -24.41 -41.34 8.19
CA LYS A 119 -24.61 -41.42 9.65
C LYS A 119 -23.32 -41.36 10.47
N ASP A 120 -22.20 -41.79 9.89
CA ASP A 120 -20.89 -41.85 10.54
C ASP A 120 -20.11 -40.54 10.38
N HIS A 121 -20.57 -39.62 9.51
CA HIS A 121 -19.93 -38.32 9.32
C HIS A 121 -20.09 -37.47 10.59
N ARG A 122 -18.96 -37.00 11.10
CA ARG A 122 -18.84 -36.12 12.27
C ARG A 122 -17.40 -35.65 12.41
N VAL A 123 -17.22 -34.60 13.19
CA VAL A 123 -15.91 -34.19 13.71
C VAL A 123 -15.93 -34.29 15.23
N GLU A 124 -14.93 -34.97 15.80
CA GLU A 124 -14.72 -35.10 17.24
C GLU A 124 -13.51 -34.26 17.66
N ILE A 125 -13.78 -33.26 18.49
CA ILE A 125 -12.80 -32.32 19.00
C ILE A 125 -12.40 -32.79 20.42
N GLN A 126 -11.12 -33.06 20.61
CA GLN A 126 -10.58 -33.36 21.94
C GLN A 126 -10.61 -32.08 22.78
N THR A 127 -11.39 -32.12 23.86
CA THR A 127 -11.38 -31.04 24.84
C THR A 127 -10.24 -31.28 25.85
N ALA A 128 -9.64 -30.20 26.35
CA ALA A 128 -8.55 -30.25 27.31
C ALA A 128 -8.74 -29.16 28.36
N LYS A 129 -8.19 -29.41 29.56
CA LYS A 129 -8.18 -28.43 30.67
C LYS A 129 -7.53 -27.13 30.20
N ASN A 130 -8.05 -26.01 30.68
CA ASN A 130 -7.63 -24.63 30.38
C ASN A 130 -8.09 -24.04 29.03
N ASN A 131 -8.78 -24.81 28.17
CA ASN A 131 -9.46 -24.26 26.99
C ASN A 131 -10.94 -23.93 27.32
N TRP A 132 -11.58 -23.03 26.55
CA TRP A 132 -12.94 -22.56 26.84
C TRP A 132 -13.97 -23.68 27.03
N LEU A 133 -13.98 -24.69 26.15
CA LEU A 133 -14.87 -25.87 26.19
C LEU A 133 -14.78 -26.75 27.47
N THR A 134 -13.87 -26.47 28.40
CA THR A 134 -13.78 -27.15 29.71
C THR A 134 -13.57 -26.20 30.87
N ASN A 135 -13.54 -24.89 30.62
CA ASN A 135 -13.21 -23.92 31.65
C ASN A 135 -14.35 -23.85 32.68
N CYS A 136 -14.01 -24.16 33.92
CA CYS A 136 -14.92 -24.18 35.05
C CYS A 136 -14.85 -22.93 35.94
N ALA A 137 -14.06 -21.95 35.53
CA ALA A 137 -14.20 -20.57 35.97
C ALA A 137 -15.23 -19.83 35.11
N ASP A 138 -15.47 -18.56 35.42
CA ASP A 138 -16.35 -17.69 34.63
C ASP A 138 -15.85 -17.59 33.17
N LEU A 139 -16.68 -18.00 32.22
CA LEU A 139 -16.36 -17.97 30.79
C LEU A 139 -16.40 -16.55 30.19
N GLY A 140 -16.91 -15.56 30.94
CA GLY A 140 -17.06 -14.20 30.44
C GLY A 140 -18.13 -14.10 29.35
N SER A 141 -18.05 -13.03 28.56
CA SER A 141 -18.88 -12.88 27.36
C SER A 141 -18.38 -13.84 26.28
N PHE A 142 -19.29 -14.40 25.49
CA PHE A 142 -18.89 -15.33 24.43
C PHE A 142 -19.84 -15.30 23.25
N THR A 143 -19.35 -15.74 22.10
CA THR A 143 -20.12 -15.93 20.87
C THR A 143 -19.78 -17.30 20.27
N ILE A 144 -20.80 -18.04 19.86
CA ILE A 144 -20.66 -19.27 19.08
C ILE A 144 -21.40 -19.06 17.76
N GLU A 145 -20.73 -19.30 16.63
CA GLU A 145 -21.32 -19.11 15.30
C GLU A 145 -20.91 -20.19 14.31
N ALA A 146 -21.71 -20.34 13.25
CA ALA A 146 -21.46 -21.28 12.16
C ALA A 146 -22.17 -20.84 10.87
N LYS A 147 -21.64 -21.23 9.71
CA LYS A 147 -22.38 -21.25 8.45
C LYS A 147 -22.95 -22.65 8.22
N LEU A 148 -24.20 -22.74 7.77
CA LEU A 148 -24.84 -24.01 7.48
C LEU A 148 -25.78 -23.94 6.28
N LYS A 149 -25.94 -25.06 5.60
CA LYS A 149 -26.97 -25.29 4.56
C LYS A 149 -27.54 -26.68 4.75
N LEU A 150 -28.85 -26.78 5.01
CA LEU A 150 -29.51 -28.08 5.19
C LEU A 150 -29.93 -28.66 3.84
N ASN A 151 -29.59 -29.91 3.56
CA ASN A 151 -30.11 -30.63 2.38
C ASN A 151 -31.28 -31.53 2.77
N LYS A 152 -31.36 -31.95 4.03
CA LYS A 152 -32.46 -32.75 4.58
C LYS A 152 -32.68 -32.40 6.05
N TYR A 153 -33.95 -32.35 6.46
CA TYR A 153 -34.31 -32.18 7.86
C TYR A 153 -34.00 -33.43 8.69
N SER A 154 -33.57 -33.21 9.92
CA SER A 154 -33.23 -34.23 10.89
C SER A 154 -33.78 -33.80 12.25
N PRO A 155 -34.34 -34.71 13.06
CA PRO A 155 -34.86 -34.35 14.38
C PRO A 155 -33.76 -33.92 15.37
N GLN A 156 -32.49 -34.16 15.04
CA GLN A 156 -31.35 -33.96 15.95
C GLN A 156 -30.05 -33.63 15.20
N ALA A 157 -30.11 -32.83 14.12
CA ALA A 157 -28.89 -32.44 13.40
C ALA A 157 -28.01 -31.54 14.29
N VAL A 158 -26.83 -32.03 14.63
CA VAL A 158 -25.87 -31.31 15.49
C VAL A 158 -25.01 -30.39 14.63
N VAL A 159 -25.07 -29.09 14.89
CA VAL A 159 -24.10 -28.12 14.33
C VAL A 159 -22.82 -28.19 15.17
N LEU A 160 -22.94 -27.95 16.48
CA LEU A 160 -21.86 -28.06 17.45
C LEU A 160 -22.46 -28.44 18.80
N SER A 161 -21.84 -29.39 19.49
CA SER A 161 -22.23 -29.76 20.85
C SER A 161 -21.02 -30.12 21.70
N ARG A 162 -21.14 -29.84 22.99
CA ARG A 162 -20.24 -30.34 24.03
C ARG A 162 -21.11 -30.67 25.22
N VAL A 163 -21.46 -31.95 25.37
CA VAL A 163 -22.31 -32.44 26.46
C VAL A 163 -21.59 -33.52 27.24
N GLY A 164 -21.60 -33.38 28.56
CA GLY A 164 -21.16 -34.43 29.48
C GLY A 164 -22.30 -34.89 30.38
N TYR A 165 -22.03 -35.97 31.11
CA TYR A 165 -23.03 -36.69 31.91
C TYR A 165 -22.62 -36.89 33.38
N SER A 166 -21.46 -36.35 33.78
CA SER A 166 -21.01 -36.40 35.17
C SER A 166 -21.93 -35.52 36.04
N GLY A 167 -22.90 -36.13 36.75
CA GLY A 167 -23.92 -35.40 37.50
C GLY A 167 -25.19 -35.04 36.70
N GLY A 168 -25.44 -35.77 35.61
CA GLY A 168 -26.54 -35.54 34.67
C GLY A 168 -26.10 -34.75 33.43
N LYS A 169 -27.03 -34.54 32.48
CA LYS A 169 -26.75 -33.83 31.23
C LYS A 169 -26.30 -32.40 31.53
N GLN A 170 -25.14 -32.00 31.01
CA GLN A 170 -24.57 -30.66 31.20
C GLN A 170 -23.71 -30.23 30.01
N GLY A 171 -23.55 -28.92 29.81
CA GLY A 171 -22.83 -28.32 28.68
C GLY A 171 -23.79 -27.67 27.69
N PHE A 172 -23.52 -27.75 26.39
CA PHE A 172 -24.38 -27.10 25.39
C PHE A 172 -24.52 -27.89 24.09
N GLU A 173 -25.62 -27.62 23.38
CA GLU A 173 -25.92 -28.14 22.05
C GLU A 173 -26.50 -27.03 21.17
N ILE A 174 -25.96 -26.87 19.96
CA ILE A 174 -26.54 -26.08 18.87
C ILE A 174 -27.04 -27.08 17.83
N LEU A 175 -28.35 -27.12 17.65
CA LEU A 175 -29.05 -28.13 16.86
C LEU A 175 -29.91 -27.47 15.79
N CYS A 176 -30.03 -28.13 14.64
CA CYS A 176 -31.15 -27.97 13.74
C CYS A 176 -32.16 -29.09 14.03
N VAL A 177 -33.25 -28.77 14.73
CA VAL A 177 -34.34 -29.71 15.01
C VAL A 177 -35.39 -29.55 13.94
N ASN A 178 -35.41 -30.50 13.01
CA ASN A 178 -36.14 -30.40 11.75
C ASN A 178 -35.70 -29.17 10.96
N ASP A 179 -36.58 -28.18 10.84
CA ASP A 179 -36.37 -26.93 10.12
C ASP A 179 -36.02 -25.76 11.04
N LYS A 180 -35.83 -25.95 12.35
CA LYS A 180 -35.57 -24.84 13.29
C LYS A 180 -34.26 -24.97 14.01
N LEU A 181 -33.62 -23.82 14.25
CA LEU A 181 -32.47 -23.72 15.15
C LEU A 181 -32.94 -23.81 16.61
N ALA A 182 -32.31 -24.70 17.37
CA ALA A 182 -32.48 -24.87 18.80
C ALA A 182 -31.12 -24.87 19.49
N ILE A 183 -30.92 -23.94 20.42
CA ILE A 183 -29.71 -23.82 21.23
C ILE A 183 -30.07 -24.16 22.66
N ARG A 184 -29.32 -25.07 23.25
CA ARG A 184 -29.59 -25.57 24.60
C ARG A 184 -28.34 -25.55 25.45
N PHE A 185 -28.41 -24.86 26.58
CA PHE A 185 -27.39 -24.85 27.61
C PHE A 185 -27.93 -25.61 28.82
N TYR A 186 -27.32 -26.74 29.14
CA TYR A 186 -27.70 -27.60 30.26
C TYR A 186 -26.75 -27.33 31.42
N LYS A 187 -27.29 -26.90 32.57
CA LYS A 187 -26.55 -26.68 33.81
C LYS A 187 -25.25 -25.88 33.63
N MET A 188 -25.22 -24.96 32.67
CA MET A 188 -24.02 -24.21 32.29
C MET A 188 -24.03 -22.80 32.89
N PHE A 189 -25.20 -22.26 33.23
CA PHE A 189 -25.36 -20.97 33.87
C PHE A 189 -25.62 -21.14 35.37
N TYR A 190 -24.87 -20.43 36.22
CA TYR A 190 -24.92 -20.58 37.67
C TYR A 190 -25.39 -19.31 38.35
N LYS A 191 -26.27 -19.48 39.34
CA LYS A 191 -26.67 -18.43 40.29
C LYS A 191 -25.55 -18.09 41.29
N LYS A 192 -25.74 -17.04 42.07
CA LYS A 192 -24.78 -16.62 43.13
C LYS A 192 -24.54 -17.71 44.18
N ASP A 193 -25.56 -18.49 44.51
CA ASP A 193 -25.51 -19.63 45.42
C ASP A 193 -24.93 -20.92 44.78
N ASN A 194 -24.39 -20.80 43.56
CA ASN A 194 -23.81 -21.89 42.79
C ASN A 194 -24.81 -22.98 42.36
N VAL A 195 -26.11 -22.65 42.31
CA VAL A 195 -27.13 -23.51 41.72
C VAL A 195 -27.11 -23.38 40.18
N PRO A 196 -26.97 -24.49 39.42
CA PRO A 196 -26.99 -24.45 37.97
C PRO A 196 -28.42 -24.33 37.41
N VAL A 197 -28.55 -23.69 36.25
CA VAL A 197 -29.80 -23.44 35.53
C VAL A 197 -29.65 -23.85 34.07
N ASP A 198 -30.74 -24.40 33.52
CA ASP A 198 -30.87 -24.70 32.09
C ASP A 198 -31.39 -23.48 31.33
N VAL A 199 -30.80 -23.19 30.17
CA VAL A 199 -31.16 -22.04 29.34
C VAL A 199 -31.36 -22.50 27.90
N PHE A 200 -32.54 -22.26 27.32
CA PHE A 200 -32.91 -22.74 25.99
C PHE A 200 -33.40 -21.61 25.07
N CYS A 201 -32.85 -21.53 23.87
CA CYS A 201 -33.30 -20.65 22.78
C CYS A 201 -33.86 -21.50 21.64
N HIS A 202 -35.09 -21.22 21.22
CA HIS A 202 -35.84 -22.04 20.26
C HIS A 202 -36.85 -21.26 19.41
N ARG A 203 -36.77 -19.91 19.39
CA ARG A 203 -37.69 -19.04 18.64
C ARG A 203 -37.19 -18.65 17.25
N SER A 204 -36.28 -19.43 16.68
CA SER A 204 -35.76 -19.17 15.34
C SER A 204 -36.82 -19.35 14.24
N PRO A 205 -36.69 -18.63 13.10
CA PRO A 205 -37.48 -18.88 11.91
C PRO A 205 -37.12 -20.25 11.30
N SER A 206 -38.00 -20.78 10.44
CA SER A 206 -37.71 -21.99 9.67
C SER A 206 -36.56 -21.76 8.70
N LEU A 207 -35.57 -22.64 8.75
CA LEU A 207 -34.40 -22.70 7.88
C LEU A 207 -34.76 -23.56 6.66
N ALA A 208 -34.86 -22.93 5.49
CA ALA A 208 -35.20 -23.62 4.26
C ALA A 208 -34.08 -24.55 3.80
N LEU A 209 -34.45 -25.67 3.18
CA LEU A 209 -33.49 -26.55 2.53
C LEU A 209 -32.77 -25.82 1.38
N ASN A 210 -31.54 -26.23 1.15
CA ASN A 210 -30.66 -25.75 0.08
C ASN A 210 -30.34 -24.25 0.11
N THR A 211 -30.53 -23.60 1.27
CA THR A 211 -30.16 -22.19 1.49
C THR A 211 -29.07 -22.10 2.54
N TRP A 212 -28.07 -21.25 2.30
CA TRP A 212 -27.03 -20.95 3.29
C TRP A 212 -27.55 -19.98 4.35
N TYR A 213 -27.22 -20.28 5.60
CA TYR A 213 -27.51 -19.45 6.75
C TYR A 213 -26.24 -19.24 7.56
N HIS A 214 -26.03 -18.00 8.02
CA HIS A 214 -25.16 -17.73 9.16
C HIS A 214 -26.00 -17.80 10.43
N ILE A 215 -25.56 -18.56 11.42
CA ILE A 215 -26.21 -18.62 12.73
C ILE A 215 -25.21 -18.21 13.80
N ALA A 216 -25.70 -17.53 14.84
CA ALA A 216 -24.88 -17.20 16.00
C ALA A 216 -25.72 -17.20 17.28
N VAL A 217 -25.05 -17.51 18.39
CA VAL A 217 -25.54 -17.24 19.74
C VAL A 217 -24.48 -16.47 20.52
N SER A 218 -24.88 -15.39 21.16
CA SER A 218 -23.95 -14.47 21.82
C SER A 218 -24.45 -14.09 23.21
N PHE A 219 -23.59 -14.25 24.21
CA PHE A 219 -23.82 -13.90 25.60
C PHE A 219 -22.97 -12.69 26.01
N ASP A 220 -23.61 -11.68 26.59
CA ASP A 220 -22.94 -10.57 27.25
C ASP A 220 -22.94 -10.77 28.78
N ARG A 221 -21.74 -10.95 29.35
CA ARG A 221 -21.54 -11.16 30.78
C ARG A 221 -21.84 -9.93 31.64
N ILE A 222 -21.84 -8.73 31.05
CA ILE A 222 -22.14 -7.48 31.76
C ILE A 222 -23.64 -7.32 31.97
N SER A 223 -24.44 -7.46 30.90
CA SER A 223 -25.90 -7.31 30.99
C SER A 223 -26.65 -8.61 31.26
N GLY A 224 -26.02 -9.77 31.08
CA GLY A 224 -26.69 -11.07 31.08
C GLY A 224 -27.48 -11.36 29.81
N LYS A 225 -27.39 -10.51 28.78
CA LYS A 225 -28.14 -10.67 27.54
C LYS A 225 -27.60 -11.84 26.71
N LEU A 226 -28.47 -12.77 26.34
CA LEU A 226 -28.18 -13.86 25.40
C LEU A 226 -29.05 -13.71 24.15
N GLU A 227 -28.41 -13.61 23.00
CA GLU A 227 -29.08 -13.39 21.72
C GLU A 227 -28.79 -14.50 20.74
N THR A 228 -29.84 -14.95 20.06
CA THR A 228 -29.74 -15.83 18.89
C THR A 228 -29.92 -14.99 17.64
N MET A 229 -29.05 -15.21 16.65
CA MET A 229 -29.07 -14.51 15.37
C MET A 229 -29.12 -15.49 14.21
N VAL A 230 -29.83 -15.09 13.15
CA VAL A 230 -29.84 -15.77 11.84
C VAL A 230 -29.58 -14.72 10.78
N ASN A 231 -28.55 -14.90 9.95
CA ASN A 231 -28.08 -13.96 8.93
C ASN A 231 -27.79 -12.55 9.48
N GLY A 232 -27.37 -12.49 10.74
CA GLY A 232 -27.09 -11.27 11.48
C GLY A 232 -28.30 -10.55 12.08
N ASP A 233 -29.53 -10.99 11.79
CA ASP A 233 -30.73 -10.46 12.43
C ASP A 233 -30.98 -11.20 13.74
N VAL A 234 -31.27 -10.45 14.82
CA VAL A 234 -31.63 -11.03 16.13
C VAL A 234 -33.02 -11.65 16.05
N VAL A 235 -33.10 -12.96 16.29
CA VAL A 235 -34.36 -13.73 16.24
C VAL A 235 -34.91 -14.05 17.63
N GLU A 236 -34.05 -14.06 18.65
CA GLU A 236 -34.44 -14.28 20.04
C GLU A 236 -33.46 -13.59 20.99
N THR A 237 -34.00 -12.95 22.03
CA THR A 237 -33.23 -12.36 23.12
C THR A 237 -33.80 -12.86 24.44
N ILE A 238 -32.93 -13.32 25.34
CA ILE A 238 -33.26 -13.66 26.71
C ILE A 238 -32.23 -13.03 27.66
N PHE A 239 -32.62 -12.81 28.92
CA PHE A 239 -31.68 -12.36 29.97
C PHE A 239 -31.38 -13.51 30.91
N CYS A 240 -30.12 -13.96 30.91
CA CYS A 240 -29.60 -14.96 31.82
C CYS A 240 -29.26 -14.30 33.16
N THR A 241 -30.29 -13.89 33.87
CA THR A 241 -30.24 -13.30 35.21
C THR A 241 -31.28 -13.97 36.11
N GLU A 242 -31.14 -13.84 37.44
CA GLU A 242 -32.09 -14.50 38.35
C GLU A 242 -33.54 -13.99 38.19
N GLY A 243 -33.71 -12.71 37.85
CA GLY A 243 -35.03 -12.07 37.64
C GLY A 243 -35.47 -11.95 36.18
N GLY A 244 -34.62 -12.30 35.20
CA GLY A 244 -34.90 -12.07 33.78
C GLY A 244 -34.79 -10.60 33.33
N GLU A 245 -34.24 -9.74 34.19
CA GLU A 245 -33.94 -8.33 33.91
C GLU A 245 -32.45 -8.14 33.60
N PRO A 246 -32.05 -7.16 32.77
CA PRO A 246 -30.65 -6.92 32.45
C PRO A 246 -29.84 -6.40 33.66
N PHE A 247 -28.52 -6.67 33.64
CA PHE A 247 -27.48 -6.15 34.56
C PHE A 247 -27.54 -6.62 36.03
N VAL A 248 -28.69 -7.07 36.51
CA VAL A 248 -28.89 -7.49 37.90
C VAL A 248 -28.70 -9.00 38.02
N ASP A 249 -27.94 -9.47 39.01
CA ASP A 249 -27.78 -10.91 39.33
C ASP A 249 -27.54 -11.80 38.10
N VAL A 250 -26.60 -11.36 37.27
CA VAL A 250 -26.22 -12.04 36.03
C VAL A 250 -25.64 -13.42 36.34
N LEU A 251 -26.20 -14.44 35.68
CA LEU A 251 -25.76 -15.82 35.83
C LEU A 251 -24.35 -16.00 35.28
N VAL A 252 -23.56 -16.83 35.96
CA VAL A 252 -22.16 -17.10 35.60
C VAL A 252 -22.09 -18.31 34.66
N PRO A 253 -21.66 -18.17 33.40
CA PRO A 253 -21.44 -19.30 32.50
C PRO A 253 -20.15 -20.04 32.88
N LYS A 254 -20.22 -21.36 33.11
CA LYS A 254 -19.05 -22.22 33.36
C LYS A 254 -19.37 -23.70 33.14
N PHE A 255 -18.33 -24.49 32.88
CA PHE A 255 -18.45 -25.96 32.86
C PHE A 255 -18.17 -26.58 34.24
N MET A 256 -18.53 -27.84 34.43
CA MET A 256 -18.15 -28.59 35.63
C MET A 256 -16.70 -29.07 35.52
N CYS A 257 -15.84 -28.76 36.51
CA CYS A 257 -14.39 -29.02 36.43
C CYS A 257 -13.98 -30.48 36.19
N GLN A 258 -14.82 -31.43 36.62
CA GLN A 258 -14.53 -32.87 36.53
C GLN A 258 -15.01 -33.49 35.20
N ASP A 259 -15.75 -32.73 34.40
CA ASP A 259 -16.39 -33.22 33.18
C ASP A 259 -15.61 -32.74 31.95
N ILE A 260 -15.02 -33.68 31.20
CA ILE A 260 -14.15 -33.40 30.03
C ILE A 260 -14.57 -34.29 28.82
N PRO A 261 -15.84 -34.22 28.37
CA PRO A 261 -16.31 -34.94 27.18
C PRO A 261 -15.71 -34.35 25.90
N VAL A 262 -15.70 -35.15 24.83
CA VAL A 262 -15.40 -34.65 23.48
C VAL A 262 -16.49 -33.70 22.99
N ALA A 263 -16.13 -32.70 22.19
CA ALA A 263 -17.09 -31.88 21.47
C ALA A 263 -17.34 -32.48 20.08
N LEU A 264 -18.59 -32.43 19.62
CA LEU A 264 -19.06 -33.05 18.39
C LEU A 264 -19.61 -32.00 17.42
N VAL A 265 -19.27 -32.14 16.15
CA VAL A 265 -19.77 -31.32 15.04
C VAL A 265 -20.33 -32.24 13.94
N GLY A 266 -21.48 -31.89 13.39
CA GLY A 266 -22.05 -32.56 12.21
C GLY A 266 -22.73 -33.91 12.46
N THR A 267 -22.84 -34.36 13.71
CA THR A 267 -23.53 -35.62 14.04
C THR A 267 -25.01 -35.56 13.63
N HIS A 268 -25.50 -36.55 12.88
CA HIS A 268 -26.86 -36.57 12.30
C HIS A 268 -27.19 -35.35 11.42
N PHE A 269 -26.19 -34.61 10.95
CA PHE A 269 -26.34 -33.46 10.07
C PHE A 269 -26.40 -33.93 8.61
N TYR A 270 -27.34 -33.38 7.83
CA TYR A 270 -27.48 -33.68 6.41
C TYR A 270 -27.46 -32.38 5.61
N GLY A 271 -26.29 -32.01 5.12
CA GLY A 271 -26.05 -30.72 4.49
C GLY A 271 -24.60 -30.28 4.62
N TYR A 272 -24.37 -28.98 4.48
CA TYR A 272 -23.04 -28.37 4.54
C TYR A 272 -22.87 -27.59 5.83
N LEU A 273 -21.70 -27.70 6.44
CA LEU A 273 -21.23 -26.84 7.51
C LEU A 273 -19.95 -26.14 7.06
N ASP A 274 -19.83 -24.88 7.43
CA ASP A 274 -18.60 -24.13 7.28
C ASP A 274 -18.40 -23.18 8.46
N LYS A 275 -17.14 -22.81 8.71
CA LYS A 275 -16.72 -21.69 9.58
C LYS A 275 -17.34 -21.71 10.99
N ILE A 276 -17.15 -22.81 11.70
CA ILE A 276 -17.59 -22.92 13.10
C ILE A 276 -16.58 -22.18 13.98
N ARG A 277 -17.06 -21.20 14.76
CA ARG A 277 -16.22 -20.35 15.61
C ARG A 277 -16.77 -20.24 17.03
N ILE A 278 -15.88 -20.27 18.02
CA ILE A 278 -16.15 -19.82 19.40
C ILE A 278 -15.22 -18.65 19.68
N ALA A 279 -15.76 -17.53 20.15
CA ALA A 279 -15.00 -16.34 20.54
C ALA A 279 -15.35 -15.91 21.97
N GLN A 280 -14.37 -15.44 22.73
CA GLN A 280 -14.52 -14.99 24.12
C GLN A 280 -14.96 -13.52 24.24
N ARG A 281 -15.87 -13.10 23.34
CA ARG A 281 -16.43 -11.75 23.30
C ARG A 281 -17.90 -11.76 22.91
N TYR A 282 -18.58 -10.69 23.29
CA TYR A 282 -19.93 -10.40 22.84
C TYR A 282 -19.91 -9.94 21.37
N ILE A 283 -20.95 -10.30 20.61
CA ILE A 283 -21.03 -10.10 19.15
C ILE A 283 -20.83 -8.64 18.69
N MET A 284 -21.22 -7.65 19.50
CA MET A 284 -21.02 -6.23 19.15
C MET A 284 -19.53 -5.85 19.18
N ASP A 285 -18.78 -6.40 20.13
CA ASP A 285 -17.32 -6.20 20.22
C ASP A 285 -16.55 -7.04 19.19
N LEU A 286 -17.27 -7.94 18.49
CA LEU A 286 -16.80 -8.74 17.37
C LEU A 286 -17.30 -8.20 16.03
N GLU A 287 -17.98 -7.05 15.95
CA GLU A 287 -18.64 -6.58 14.72
C GLU A 287 -17.71 -6.61 13.52
N LYS A 288 -16.49 -6.09 13.64
CA LYS A 288 -15.51 -6.09 12.54
C LYS A 288 -15.11 -7.49 12.06
N GLU A 289 -15.09 -8.49 12.94
CA GLU A 289 -14.71 -9.88 12.65
C GLU A 289 -15.91 -10.74 12.24
N THR A 290 -17.10 -10.44 12.77
CA THR A 290 -18.37 -11.12 12.49
C THR A 290 -19.00 -10.61 11.21
N GLU A 291 -18.80 -9.34 10.86
CA GLU A 291 -19.17 -8.80 9.54
C GLU A 291 -18.47 -9.56 8.40
N ILE A 292 -17.30 -10.15 8.65
CA ILE A 292 -16.61 -11.06 7.72
C ILE A 292 -17.40 -12.36 7.49
N ALA A 293 -18.13 -12.84 8.50
CA ALA A 293 -19.01 -13.99 8.42
C ALA A 293 -20.43 -13.67 7.90
N LYS A 294 -20.88 -12.42 8.09
CA LYS A 294 -22.24 -11.94 7.74
C LYS A 294 -22.37 -11.43 6.29
N THR A 295 -21.30 -11.00 5.63
CA THR A 295 -21.38 -10.36 4.31
C THR A 295 -21.19 -11.35 3.16
N GLN A 296 -22.31 -11.84 2.61
CA GLN A 296 -22.52 -11.60 1.18
C GLN A 296 -22.85 -10.11 1.07
N PHE A 297 -22.04 -9.36 0.32
CA PHE A 297 -22.04 -7.91 0.44
C PHE A 297 -23.44 -7.37 0.09
N LYS A 298 -24.06 -6.71 1.07
CA LYS A 298 -25.46 -6.27 1.00
C LYS A 298 -25.62 -5.16 -0.04
N ALA A 299 -26.75 -5.18 -0.75
CA ALA A 299 -27.21 -4.06 -1.57
C ALA A 299 -27.26 -2.75 -0.76
N ILE A 300 -26.80 -1.67 -1.38
CA ILE A 300 -26.95 -0.30 -0.87
C ILE A 300 -28.45 0.00 -0.76
N THR A 301 -29.00 -0.04 0.45
CA THR A 301 -30.24 0.69 0.76
C THR A 301 -29.85 2.05 1.33
N TYR A 302 -30.46 3.11 0.81
CA TYR A 302 -30.19 4.53 1.09
C TYR A 302 -30.41 4.99 2.55
N ASN A 303 -30.54 4.06 3.50
CA ASN A 303 -30.83 4.33 4.90
C ASN A 303 -29.68 3.85 5.81
N ASN A 304 -28.70 4.73 6.02
CA ASN A 304 -27.76 4.74 7.15
C ASN A 304 -27.31 3.36 7.70
N ARG A 305 -26.56 2.59 6.91
CA ARG A 305 -25.67 1.54 7.41
C ARG A 305 -24.27 1.76 6.85
N ASP A 306 -23.27 1.71 7.72
CA ASP A 306 -21.88 1.87 7.34
C ASP A 306 -21.49 0.81 6.31
N THR A 307 -21.00 1.27 5.17
CA THR A 307 -20.60 0.43 4.05
C THR A 307 -19.19 -0.10 4.30
N ILE A 308 -19.03 -1.41 4.48
CA ILE A 308 -17.71 -2.04 4.56
C ILE A 308 -17.19 -2.24 3.14
N ASN A 309 -16.72 -1.17 2.51
CA ASN A 309 -15.94 -1.28 1.28
C ASN A 309 -14.57 -1.86 1.64
N ARG A 310 -14.30 -3.11 1.23
CA ARG A 310 -12.97 -3.71 1.32
C ARG A 310 -12.13 -3.29 0.11
N GLU A 311 -11.52 -2.12 0.23
CA GLU A 311 -10.50 -1.68 -0.69
C GLU A 311 -9.24 -2.53 -0.55
N GLY A 312 -8.76 -3.07 -1.66
CA GLY A 312 -7.42 -3.65 -1.77
C GLY A 312 -6.40 -2.56 -2.11
N ILE A 313 -5.35 -2.42 -1.33
CA ILE A 313 -4.30 -1.41 -1.53
C ILE A 313 -2.99 -2.11 -1.87
N ILE A 314 -2.35 -1.65 -2.92
CA ILE A 314 -1.04 -2.12 -3.39
C ILE A 314 -0.11 -0.93 -3.38
N THR A 315 0.92 -0.96 -2.54
CA THR A 315 1.86 0.15 -2.42
C THR A 315 3.25 -0.31 -2.85
N SER A 316 3.86 0.41 -3.79
CA SER A 316 5.22 0.11 -4.23
C SER A 316 6.25 0.49 -3.16
N PRO A 317 7.48 -0.05 -3.19
CA PRO A 317 8.58 0.57 -2.46
C PRO A 317 8.88 1.96 -3.02
N VAL A 318 9.65 2.76 -2.28
CA VAL A 318 10.17 4.04 -2.79
C VAL A 318 11.33 3.75 -3.73
N TYR A 319 11.12 4.06 -5.01
CA TYR A 319 12.12 3.91 -6.06
C TYR A 319 12.94 5.19 -6.23
N THR A 320 14.02 5.10 -7.00
CA THR A 320 14.97 6.19 -7.23
C THR A 320 15.31 6.28 -8.71
N PHE A 321 15.15 7.47 -9.29
CA PHE A 321 15.65 7.81 -10.61
C PHE A 321 17.15 8.18 -10.56
N PRO A 322 17.86 8.15 -11.70
CA PRO A 322 19.26 8.56 -11.77
C PRO A 322 19.51 9.99 -11.27
N ASP A 323 18.66 10.94 -11.70
CA ASP A 323 18.88 12.38 -11.48
C ASP A 323 17.69 13.08 -10.83
N TYR A 324 17.94 14.29 -10.31
CA TYR A 324 16.92 15.21 -9.85
C TYR A 324 16.06 15.70 -11.01
N GLY A 325 14.91 16.30 -10.71
CA GLY A 325 14.03 16.87 -11.74
C GLY A 325 13.48 15.90 -12.78
N THR A 326 13.67 14.58 -12.60
CA THR A 326 13.22 13.57 -13.55
C THR A 326 11.72 13.69 -13.81
N MET A 327 11.35 13.66 -15.09
CA MET A 327 10.00 13.88 -15.57
C MET A 327 9.33 12.56 -15.92
N VAL A 328 8.21 12.22 -15.27
CA VAL A 328 7.38 11.07 -15.67
C VAL A 328 6.48 11.47 -16.84
N THR A 329 6.79 10.98 -18.03
CA THR A 329 6.14 11.35 -19.30
C THR A 329 4.92 10.49 -19.62
N LEU A 330 4.85 9.26 -19.13
CA LEU A 330 3.69 8.37 -19.24
C LEU A 330 3.62 7.43 -18.04
N PHE A 331 2.42 7.19 -17.52
CA PHE A 331 2.16 6.12 -16.56
C PHE A 331 0.97 5.29 -17.03
N ASN A 332 1.12 3.98 -17.11
CA ASN A 332 0.04 3.07 -17.52
C ASN A 332 0.14 1.68 -16.92
N TRP A 333 -0.96 0.95 -17.02
CA TRP A 333 -1.11 -0.41 -16.54
C TRP A 333 -2.16 -1.14 -17.38
N ASP A 334 -2.13 -2.46 -17.30
CA ASP A 334 -3.17 -3.32 -17.88
C ASP A 334 -4.20 -3.65 -16.78
N GLU A 335 -5.48 -3.58 -17.10
CA GLU A 335 -6.57 -3.80 -16.15
C GLU A 335 -7.69 -4.69 -16.70
N GLN A 336 -8.26 -5.50 -15.83
CA GLN A 336 -9.53 -6.19 -16.06
C GLN A 336 -10.53 -5.65 -15.04
N LEU A 337 -11.57 -5.01 -15.55
CA LEU A 337 -12.62 -4.38 -14.74
C LEU A 337 -13.96 -5.08 -14.99
N PRO A 338 -14.29 -6.13 -14.21
CA PRO A 338 -15.65 -6.66 -14.21
C PRO A 338 -16.70 -5.59 -13.86
N PRO A 339 -17.98 -5.81 -14.19
CA PRO A 339 -19.05 -4.86 -13.87
C PRO A 339 -19.04 -4.41 -12.40
N SER A 340 -19.23 -3.10 -12.19
CA SER A 340 -19.28 -2.48 -10.87
C SER A 340 -18.01 -2.57 -10.03
N THR A 341 -16.87 -2.94 -10.63
CA THR A 341 -15.54 -2.85 -10.00
C THR A 341 -14.81 -1.58 -10.45
N TYR A 342 -13.84 -1.13 -9.67
CA TYR A 342 -13.07 0.06 -10.02
C TYR A 342 -11.61 -0.05 -9.57
N ILE A 343 -10.69 0.41 -10.40
CA ILE A 343 -9.29 0.60 -10.02
C ILE A 343 -9.00 2.08 -10.01
N TRP A 344 -8.22 2.47 -9.03
CA TRP A 344 -7.58 3.75 -9.08
C TRP A 344 -6.15 3.79 -8.60
N MET A 345 -5.39 4.75 -9.10
CA MET A 345 -3.99 4.88 -8.78
C MET A 345 -3.62 6.28 -8.30
N GLU A 346 -2.58 6.30 -7.48
CA GLU A 346 -1.92 7.50 -7.00
C GLU A 346 -0.41 7.37 -7.22
N PHE A 347 0.23 8.53 -7.34
CA PHE A 347 1.65 8.67 -7.55
C PHE A 347 2.19 9.82 -6.70
N ARG A 348 3.41 9.68 -6.20
CA ARG A 348 4.13 10.76 -5.53
C ARG A 348 5.60 10.74 -5.88
N ILE A 349 6.21 11.92 -5.91
CA ILE A 349 7.59 12.12 -6.34
C ILE A 349 8.21 13.34 -5.63
N SER A 350 9.51 13.31 -5.36
CA SER A 350 10.28 14.38 -4.73
C SER A 350 11.78 14.24 -5.00
N ASP A 351 12.53 15.34 -5.05
CA ASP A 351 14.01 15.31 -5.04
C ASP A 351 14.59 14.96 -3.69
N ALA A 352 13.93 15.40 -2.61
CA ALA A 352 14.28 15.00 -1.26
C ALA A 352 13.82 13.56 -1.01
N PHE A 353 14.67 12.76 -0.39
CA PHE A 353 14.34 11.40 0.01
C PHE A 353 13.17 11.38 1.01
N PHE A 354 12.28 10.40 0.86
CA PHE A 354 11.17 10.13 1.77
C PHE A 354 10.99 8.63 1.95
N LYS A 355 10.41 8.24 3.09
CA LYS A 355 10.04 6.85 3.39
C LYS A 355 8.60 6.56 2.97
N ALA A 356 8.28 5.28 2.77
CA ALA A 356 6.92 4.85 2.42
C ALA A 356 5.86 5.30 3.46
N SER A 357 6.23 5.37 4.74
CA SER A 357 5.34 5.80 5.84
C SER A 357 5.17 7.31 5.96
N ASP A 358 5.99 8.11 5.28
CA ASP A 358 5.98 9.56 5.46
C ASP A 358 4.72 10.18 4.81
N GLU A 359 4.15 11.20 5.44
CA GLU A 359 2.98 11.93 4.91
C GLU A 359 3.31 12.84 3.72
N THR A 360 4.59 13.18 3.56
CA THR A 360 5.10 14.00 2.46
C THR A 360 6.16 13.24 1.66
N PRO A 361 6.22 13.38 0.33
CA PRO A 361 5.34 14.18 -0.53
C PRO A 361 3.91 13.60 -0.58
N ARG A 362 2.94 14.48 -0.85
CA ARG A 362 1.51 14.12 -0.93
C ARG A 362 1.25 13.22 -2.14
N TRP A 363 0.25 12.36 -2.01
CA TRP A 363 -0.24 11.52 -3.10
C TRP A 363 -1.03 12.33 -4.11
N TYR A 364 -0.78 12.06 -5.40
CA TYR A 364 -1.49 12.65 -6.51
C TYR A 364 -2.23 11.58 -7.31
N ARG A 365 -3.51 11.84 -7.61
CA ARG A 365 -4.37 10.91 -8.33
C ARG A 365 -3.98 10.84 -9.81
N ILE A 366 -3.76 9.63 -10.32
CA ILE A 366 -3.44 9.40 -11.74
C ILE A 366 -4.45 8.48 -12.42
N THR A 367 -4.54 8.59 -13.75
CA THR A 367 -5.39 7.76 -14.60
C THR A 367 -4.57 6.86 -15.52
N ASN A 368 -5.21 5.81 -16.06
CA ASN A 368 -4.52 4.88 -16.94
C ASN A 368 -4.12 5.58 -18.25
N ASN A 369 -2.91 5.33 -18.74
CA ASN A 369 -2.33 5.98 -19.91
C ASN A 369 -2.21 7.52 -19.79
N GLN A 370 -2.09 8.04 -18.57
CA GLN A 370 -1.89 9.47 -18.35
C GLN A 370 -0.51 9.91 -18.85
N LYS A 371 -0.52 10.86 -19.79
CA LYS A 371 0.68 11.50 -20.34
C LYS A 371 1.03 12.76 -19.57
N ASN A 372 2.30 13.12 -19.61
CA ASN A 372 2.85 14.38 -19.10
C ASN A 372 2.49 14.67 -17.64
N ILE A 373 2.56 13.64 -16.78
CA ILE A 373 2.25 13.75 -15.34
C ILE A 373 3.13 14.82 -14.67
N TYR A 374 4.36 14.96 -15.16
CA TYR A 374 5.32 15.97 -14.72
C TYR A 374 4.85 17.43 -14.88
N LEU A 375 3.78 17.71 -15.65
CA LEU A 375 3.20 19.05 -15.78
C LEU A 375 2.19 19.39 -14.68
N HIS A 376 1.78 18.41 -13.87
CA HIS A 376 0.88 18.67 -12.76
C HIS A 376 1.60 19.45 -11.66
N LYS A 377 0.94 20.50 -11.13
CA LYS A 377 1.50 21.36 -10.10
C LYS A 377 1.04 20.95 -8.70
N ILE A 378 1.96 20.95 -7.74
CA ILE A 378 1.69 20.86 -6.30
C ILE A 378 2.26 22.11 -5.63
N GLY A 379 1.38 23.05 -5.27
CA GLY A 379 1.81 24.39 -4.89
C GLY A 379 2.47 25.09 -6.08
N ASP A 380 3.70 25.57 -5.89
CA ASP A 380 4.47 26.26 -6.93
C ASP A 380 5.34 25.32 -7.78
N ASP A 381 5.50 24.05 -7.36
CA ASP A 381 6.37 23.07 -8.01
C ASP A 381 5.61 22.11 -8.93
N TYR A 382 6.31 21.60 -9.94
CA TYR A 382 5.84 20.53 -10.81
C TYR A 382 6.11 19.15 -10.21
N LEU A 383 5.33 18.13 -10.60
CA LEU A 383 5.52 16.71 -10.22
C LEU A 383 6.76 16.09 -10.88
N ARG A 384 7.93 16.58 -10.47
CA ARG A 384 9.26 16.13 -10.90
C ARG A 384 10.08 15.78 -9.68
N GLY A 385 11.04 14.89 -9.85
CA GLY A 385 12.03 14.63 -8.82
C GLY A 385 12.74 13.31 -8.97
N LYS A 386 13.45 12.90 -7.91
CA LYS A 386 14.32 11.72 -7.93
C LYS A 386 13.69 10.49 -7.30
N TYR A 387 13.07 10.64 -6.14
CA TYR A 387 12.46 9.54 -5.38
C TYR A 387 10.98 9.50 -5.69
N TYR A 388 10.43 8.31 -5.92
CA TYR A 388 9.03 8.18 -6.32
C TYR A 388 8.38 6.90 -5.82
N GLN A 389 7.06 6.93 -5.72
CA GLN A 389 6.26 5.79 -5.26
C GLN A 389 4.88 5.84 -5.94
N TRP A 390 4.30 4.67 -6.19
CA TRP A 390 2.93 4.56 -6.67
C TRP A 390 2.11 3.69 -5.73
N ARG A 391 0.79 3.91 -5.75
CA ARG A 391 -0.19 3.15 -4.99
C ARG A 391 -1.41 2.87 -5.85
N ALA A 392 -1.90 1.63 -5.82
CA ALA A 392 -3.14 1.25 -6.48
C ALA A 392 -4.17 0.85 -5.43
N HIS A 393 -5.42 1.20 -5.72
CA HIS A 393 -6.59 0.96 -4.91
C HIS A 393 -7.60 0.19 -5.77
N LEU A 394 -8.01 -0.96 -5.27
CA LEU A 394 -8.85 -1.93 -5.96
C LEU A 394 -10.17 -2.01 -5.22
N ILE A 395 -11.26 -1.72 -5.92
CA ILE A 395 -12.62 -1.72 -5.39
C ILE A 395 -13.40 -2.85 -6.04
N ALA A 396 -13.90 -3.77 -5.20
CA ALA A 396 -14.75 -4.87 -5.63
C ALA A 396 -16.15 -4.37 -6.03
N SER A 397 -16.95 -5.25 -6.63
CA SER A 397 -18.38 -4.98 -6.84
C SER A 397 -19.11 -4.76 -5.51
N PRO A 398 -20.26 -4.06 -5.47
CA PRO A 398 -21.01 -3.83 -4.23
C PRO A 398 -21.47 -5.12 -3.53
N ASP A 399 -21.66 -6.20 -4.30
CA ASP A 399 -21.97 -7.56 -3.83
C ASP A 399 -20.69 -8.39 -3.54
N GLY A 400 -19.51 -7.81 -3.82
CA GLY A 400 -18.14 -8.34 -3.75
C GLY A 400 -17.90 -9.70 -4.39
N ALA A 401 -18.80 -10.10 -5.29
CA ALA A 401 -18.66 -11.29 -6.13
C ALA A 401 -17.54 -11.13 -7.17
N LEU A 402 -17.26 -9.89 -7.58
CA LEU A 402 -16.29 -9.56 -8.61
C LEU A 402 -15.19 -8.65 -8.05
N ALA A 403 -13.95 -8.92 -8.44
CA ALA A 403 -12.80 -8.12 -8.08
C ALA A 403 -12.04 -7.69 -9.34
N PRO A 404 -11.52 -6.45 -9.37
CA PRO A 404 -10.71 -6.02 -10.49
C PRO A 404 -9.32 -6.67 -10.44
N VAL A 405 -8.65 -6.69 -11.58
CA VAL A 405 -7.27 -7.16 -11.70
C VAL A 405 -6.43 -6.06 -12.32
N ILE A 406 -5.28 -5.77 -11.71
CA ILE A 406 -4.26 -4.86 -12.25
C ILE A 406 -2.96 -5.62 -12.54
N SER A 407 -2.30 -5.30 -13.65
CA SER A 407 -1.03 -5.92 -14.05
C SER A 407 -0.20 -4.99 -14.94
N ASN A 408 1.04 -5.38 -15.24
CA ASN A 408 1.92 -4.68 -16.19
C ASN A 408 2.05 -3.16 -15.94
N ILE A 409 2.15 -2.78 -14.66
CA ILE A 409 2.32 -1.40 -14.25
C ILE A 409 3.68 -0.94 -14.76
N LYS A 410 3.69 0.17 -15.50
CA LYS A 410 4.91 0.71 -16.11
C LYS A 410 4.82 2.22 -16.22
N LEU A 411 5.98 2.86 -16.23
CA LEU A 411 6.10 4.29 -16.49
C LEU A 411 7.21 4.56 -17.49
N HIS A 412 7.07 5.65 -18.22
CA HIS A 412 8.12 6.24 -19.03
C HIS A 412 8.57 7.54 -18.38
N TYR A 413 9.88 7.79 -18.41
CA TYR A 413 10.46 9.00 -17.85
C TYR A 413 11.53 9.60 -18.76
N ALA A 414 11.74 10.90 -18.64
CA ALA A 414 12.82 11.64 -19.27
C ALA A 414 13.68 12.29 -18.18
N LEU A 415 15.00 12.22 -18.34
CA LEU A 415 15.94 12.87 -17.45
C LEU A 415 16.06 14.35 -17.82
N ASP A 416 16.13 15.19 -16.80
CA ASP A 416 16.49 16.60 -16.97
C ASP A 416 18.01 16.70 -16.85
N SER A 417 18.69 16.83 -18.00
CA SER A 417 20.14 16.69 -18.04
C SER A 417 20.81 18.02 -17.70
N ALA A 418 21.87 17.97 -16.89
CA ALA A 418 22.66 19.17 -16.61
C ALA A 418 23.13 19.85 -17.91
N PRO A 419 23.21 21.19 -17.93
CA PRO A 419 23.62 21.92 -19.12
C PRO A 419 25.00 21.52 -19.64
N GLN A 420 25.28 21.86 -20.88
CA GLN A 420 26.63 21.73 -21.42
C GLN A 420 27.60 22.67 -20.68
N PRO A 421 28.81 22.19 -20.36
CA PRO A 421 29.88 23.03 -19.83
C PRO A 421 30.16 24.22 -20.77
N PRO A 422 30.39 25.43 -20.23
CA PRO A 422 30.79 26.59 -21.02
C PRO A 422 31.97 26.30 -21.93
N VAL A 423 31.85 26.69 -23.21
CA VAL A 423 32.86 26.50 -24.23
C VAL A 423 33.61 27.79 -24.54
N PHE A 424 34.84 27.66 -25.04
CA PHE A 424 35.74 28.78 -25.34
C PHE A 424 36.02 29.67 -24.13
N VAL A 425 36.08 29.08 -22.92
CA VAL A 425 36.56 29.77 -21.73
C VAL A 425 38.02 30.16 -21.96
N ALA A 426 38.32 31.45 -21.83
CA ALA A 426 39.63 32.05 -22.02
C ALA A 426 39.81 33.27 -21.12
N VAL A 427 41.06 33.64 -20.89
CA VAL A 427 41.43 34.91 -20.27
C VAL A 427 41.42 35.97 -21.37
N ASP A 428 40.56 36.98 -21.26
CA ASP A 428 40.40 38.07 -22.24
C ASP A 428 41.43 39.18 -21.98
N SER A 429 41.61 39.55 -20.71
CA SER A 429 42.60 40.56 -20.28
C SER A 429 42.96 40.39 -18.80
N VAL A 430 44.10 40.95 -18.41
CA VAL A 430 44.57 41.03 -17.01
C VAL A 430 44.96 42.47 -16.69
N GLY A 431 44.95 42.83 -15.40
CA GLY A 431 45.37 44.14 -14.91
C GLY A 431 45.69 44.09 -13.41
N ASP A 432 45.84 45.26 -12.78
CA ASP A 432 46.13 45.38 -11.36
C ASP A 432 45.01 44.76 -10.51
N ASN A 433 45.33 43.65 -9.84
CA ASN A 433 44.42 42.84 -9.04
C ASN A 433 43.09 42.48 -9.75
N MET A 434 43.14 42.32 -11.08
CA MET A 434 41.96 42.03 -11.90
C MET A 434 42.26 41.03 -13.02
N ILE A 435 41.29 40.14 -13.28
CA ILE A 435 41.32 39.19 -14.40
C ILE A 435 39.95 39.21 -15.09
N THR A 436 39.94 39.36 -16.41
CA THR A 436 38.71 39.27 -17.22
C THR A 436 38.65 37.92 -17.90
N LEU A 437 37.61 37.14 -17.60
CA LEU A 437 37.30 35.89 -18.29
C LEU A 437 36.28 36.13 -19.40
N LYS A 438 36.37 35.31 -20.46
CA LYS A 438 35.43 35.31 -21.57
C LYS A 438 35.04 33.88 -21.94
N TRP A 439 33.77 33.67 -22.25
CA TRP A 439 33.26 32.40 -22.79
C TRP A 439 32.05 32.61 -23.69
N LYS A 440 31.72 31.61 -24.51
CA LYS A 440 30.55 31.66 -25.38
C LYS A 440 29.29 31.34 -24.57
N LYS A 441 28.21 32.10 -24.75
CA LYS A 441 26.93 31.83 -24.11
C LYS A 441 26.37 30.46 -24.52
N ASN A 442 25.78 29.74 -23.57
CA ASN A 442 25.02 28.53 -23.81
C ASN A 442 23.67 28.88 -24.51
N VAL A 443 23.21 28.00 -25.39
CA VAL A 443 21.99 28.15 -26.19
C VAL A 443 20.85 27.22 -25.75
N GLU A 444 21.08 26.42 -24.71
CA GLU A 444 20.03 25.62 -24.07
C GLU A 444 18.89 26.50 -23.54
N TYR A 445 17.67 25.98 -23.60
CA TYR A 445 16.45 26.77 -23.43
C TYR A 445 16.14 27.10 -21.96
N ASP A 446 16.63 26.28 -21.04
CA ASP A 446 16.39 26.34 -19.59
C ASP A 446 17.60 26.84 -18.81
N ILE A 447 18.67 27.29 -19.50
CA ILE A 447 19.84 27.86 -18.86
C ILE A 447 19.47 29.08 -18.01
N LEU A 448 19.88 29.09 -16.75
CA LEU A 448 19.64 30.20 -15.84
C LEU A 448 20.90 31.04 -15.61
N GLY A 449 22.07 30.42 -15.51
CA GLY A 449 23.29 31.17 -15.26
C GLY A 449 24.57 30.36 -15.23
N TYR A 450 25.62 31.01 -14.73
CA TYR A 450 26.98 30.50 -14.68
C TYR A 450 27.58 30.67 -13.29
N THR A 451 28.47 29.75 -12.94
CA THR A 451 29.29 29.83 -11.73
C THR A 451 30.76 29.82 -12.14
N ILE A 452 31.55 30.77 -11.65
CA ILE A 452 33.00 30.78 -11.84
C ILE A 452 33.66 30.22 -10.59
N TYR A 453 34.47 29.20 -10.76
CA TYR A 453 35.30 28.60 -9.72
C TYR A 453 36.72 29.07 -9.91
N TYR A 454 37.39 29.48 -8.83
CA TYR A 454 38.78 29.91 -8.91
C TYR A 454 39.59 29.53 -7.67
N GLY A 455 40.90 29.39 -7.83
CA GLY A 455 41.82 29.05 -6.73
C GLY A 455 43.28 29.18 -7.13
N VAL A 456 44.18 28.99 -6.16
CA VAL A 456 45.64 29.13 -6.38
C VAL A 456 46.31 27.83 -6.84
N LYS A 457 45.54 26.74 -6.95
CA LYS A 457 46.01 25.41 -7.38
C LYS A 457 45.07 24.85 -8.44
N SER A 458 45.64 24.24 -9.47
CA SER A 458 44.86 23.58 -10.53
C SER A 458 43.91 22.55 -9.94
N LYS A 459 42.64 22.60 -10.37
CA LYS A 459 41.52 21.74 -9.94
C LYS A 459 41.21 21.79 -8.43
N GLN A 460 41.73 22.78 -7.73
CA GLN A 460 41.39 23.08 -6.32
C GLN A 460 40.92 24.52 -6.26
N TYR A 461 39.61 24.69 -6.15
CA TYR A 461 38.99 26.01 -6.16
C TYR A 461 38.70 26.45 -4.72
N ASP A 462 39.22 27.63 -4.40
CA ASP A 462 39.20 28.25 -3.09
C ASP A 462 38.07 29.27 -2.95
N GLY A 463 37.46 29.69 -4.07
CA GLY A 463 36.36 30.63 -4.13
C GLY A 463 35.42 30.40 -5.31
N ILE A 464 34.19 30.90 -5.17
CA ILE A 464 33.11 30.74 -6.14
C ILE A 464 32.45 32.11 -6.40
N ILE A 465 32.29 32.48 -7.66
CA ILE A 465 31.66 33.73 -8.08
C ILE A 465 30.39 33.40 -8.86
N LYS A 466 29.23 33.82 -8.33
CA LYS A 466 27.90 33.63 -8.92
C LYS A 466 27.23 34.94 -9.31
N THR A 467 27.59 36.03 -8.63
CA THR A 467 27.02 37.36 -8.84
C THR A 467 28.08 38.38 -9.24
N LEU A 468 27.63 39.37 -9.99
CA LEU A 468 28.36 40.56 -10.37
C LEU A 468 27.44 41.77 -10.11
N ASN A 469 27.87 42.70 -9.24
CA ASN A 469 27.07 43.87 -8.86
C ASN A 469 25.68 43.49 -8.31
N GLY A 470 25.61 42.43 -7.51
CA GLY A 470 24.37 41.92 -6.93
C GLY A 470 23.44 41.19 -7.91
N LYS A 471 23.85 40.98 -9.16
CA LYS A 471 23.07 40.25 -10.18
C LYS A 471 23.73 38.94 -10.57
N ARG A 472 22.92 37.92 -10.85
CA ARG A 472 23.37 36.61 -11.34
C ARG A 472 24.12 36.73 -12.66
N ILE A 473 25.22 36.00 -12.80
CA ILE A 473 25.91 35.87 -14.08
C ILE A 473 25.05 35.00 -15.01
N SER A 474 24.50 35.59 -16.07
CA SER A 474 23.57 34.94 -16.99
C SER A 474 23.86 35.28 -18.46
N ASN A 475 23.08 34.66 -19.36
CA ASN A 475 23.14 34.95 -20.80
C ASN A 475 22.81 36.40 -21.17
N GLU A 476 22.17 37.15 -20.28
CA GLU A 476 21.87 38.57 -20.48
C GLU A 476 23.12 39.44 -20.54
N LEU A 477 24.24 38.96 -19.98
CA LEU A 477 25.54 39.63 -20.01
C LEU A 477 26.31 39.37 -21.32
N SER A 478 25.71 38.69 -22.29
CA SER A 478 26.38 38.40 -23.57
C SER A 478 26.42 39.61 -24.50
N ASP A 479 27.55 39.80 -25.17
CA ASP A 479 27.72 40.82 -26.21
C ASP A 479 26.99 40.43 -27.52
N THR A 480 27.04 41.33 -28.51
CA THR A 480 26.46 41.09 -29.85
C THR A 480 27.08 39.90 -30.58
N SER A 481 28.28 39.47 -30.17
CA SER A 481 28.97 38.29 -30.67
C SER A 481 28.64 37.02 -29.87
N GLY A 482 27.74 37.10 -28.88
CA GLY A 482 27.30 36.00 -28.04
C GLY A 482 28.35 35.52 -27.03
N TYR A 483 29.30 36.37 -26.66
CA TYR A 483 30.28 36.08 -25.61
C TYR A 483 29.92 36.81 -24.32
N ILE A 484 30.08 36.13 -23.20
CA ILE A 484 29.97 36.71 -21.87
C ILE A 484 31.40 37.07 -21.44
N LYS A 485 31.58 38.29 -20.93
CA LYS A 485 32.85 38.78 -20.38
C LYS A 485 32.64 39.22 -18.94
N ILE A 486 33.39 38.64 -18.01
CA ILE A 486 33.32 38.97 -16.58
C ILE A 486 34.70 39.39 -16.10
N THR A 487 34.77 40.63 -15.61
CA THR A 487 35.96 41.16 -14.93
C THR A 487 35.85 40.87 -13.45
N ILE A 488 36.77 40.05 -12.95
CA ILE A 488 36.89 39.66 -11.55
C ILE A 488 37.88 40.62 -10.89
N THR A 489 37.40 41.37 -9.90
CA THR A 489 38.20 42.25 -9.03
C THR A 489 38.08 41.79 -7.58
N ASN A 490 38.89 42.34 -6.68
CA ASN A 490 38.77 42.07 -5.24
C ASN A 490 37.40 42.47 -4.66
N ASP A 491 36.73 43.49 -5.22
CA ASP A 491 35.38 43.86 -4.81
C ASP A 491 34.35 42.78 -5.19
N VAL A 492 34.48 42.19 -6.38
CA VAL A 492 33.61 41.06 -6.82
C VAL A 492 33.86 39.81 -5.98
N VAL A 493 35.12 39.55 -5.62
CA VAL A 493 35.50 38.47 -4.71
C VAL A 493 34.86 38.67 -3.34
N GLU A 494 34.96 39.88 -2.79
CA GLU A 494 34.40 40.21 -1.48
C GLU A 494 32.86 40.18 -1.48
N GLU A 495 32.21 40.66 -2.54
CA GLU A 495 30.76 40.54 -2.76
C GLU A 495 30.30 39.08 -2.60
N ASN A 496 30.97 38.16 -3.28
CA ASN A 496 30.59 36.74 -3.26
C ASN A 496 31.02 36.04 -1.96
N ARG A 497 32.10 36.48 -1.32
CA ARG A 497 32.53 35.99 0.00
C ARG A 497 31.50 36.30 1.07
N VAL A 498 30.97 37.53 1.08
CA VAL A 498 29.91 37.94 2.04
C VAL A 498 28.63 37.13 1.84
N ASN A 499 28.34 36.72 0.59
CA ASN A 499 27.17 35.90 0.26
C ASN A 499 27.36 34.39 0.56
N ASP A 500 28.58 33.92 0.88
CA ASP A 500 28.81 32.53 1.28
C ASP A 500 28.42 32.30 2.75
N THR A 501 27.20 31.84 2.96
CA THR A 501 26.65 31.52 4.29
C THR A 501 27.26 30.27 4.91
N LYS A 502 27.96 29.42 4.13
CA LYS A 502 28.51 28.15 4.63
C LYS A 502 29.92 28.29 5.19
N GLY A 503 30.71 29.25 4.71
CA GLY A 503 32.03 29.60 5.25
C GLY A 503 33.11 28.54 5.07
N PHE A 504 32.94 27.59 4.14
CA PHE A 504 33.95 26.55 3.85
C PHE A 504 35.03 27.01 2.85
N LEU A 505 34.74 28.07 2.09
CA LEU A 505 35.62 28.61 1.06
C LEU A 505 36.46 29.77 1.64
N THR A 506 37.67 29.96 1.11
CA THR A 506 38.60 30.98 1.64
C THR A 506 38.58 32.29 0.85
N PHE A 507 38.09 32.26 -0.40
CA PHE A 507 37.98 33.43 -1.29
C PHE A 507 39.29 34.26 -1.35
N PRO A 508 40.39 33.69 -1.87
CA PRO A 508 41.67 34.38 -1.90
C PRO A 508 41.58 35.62 -2.80
N LEU A 509 41.81 36.80 -2.21
CA LEU A 509 41.92 38.05 -2.97
C LEU A 509 42.97 37.92 -4.07
N LEU A 510 42.65 38.48 -5.24
CA LEU A 510 43.55 38.59 -6.37
C LEU A 510 44.73 39.48 -6.00
N LYS A 511 45.93 38.93 -6.15
CA LYS A 511 47.20 39.64 -5.98
C LYS A 511 48.01 39.55 -7.26
N ASN A 512 48.66 40.65 -7.62
CA ASN A 512 49.57 40.66 -8.75
C ASN A 512 50.65 39.57 -8.62
N ASN A 513 51.10 39.05 -9.76
CA ASN A 513 52.08 37.97 -9.86
C ASN A 513 51.68 36.61 -9.27
N VAL A 514 50.51 36.46 -8.65
CA VAL A 514 50.03 35.15 -8.17
C VAL A 514 49.26 34.45 -9.29
N LEU A 515 49.53 33.16 -9.51
CA LEU A 515 48.83 32.36 -10.52
C LEU A 515 47.51 31.85 -9.96
N TYR A 516 46.42 32.15 -10.65
CA TYR A 516 45.09 31.62 -10.34
C TYR A 516 44.61 30.74 -11.48
N PHE A 517 43.85 29.71 -11.10
CA PHE A 517 43.18 28.78 -12.00
C PHE A 517 41.68 29.05 -11.95
N PHE A 518 41.03 29.01 -13.11
CA PHE A 518 39.61 29.30 -13.28
C PHE A 518 38.92 28.24 -14.10
N ALA A 519 37.72 27.87 -13.68
CA ALA A 519 36.78 27.13 -14.51
C ALA A 519 35.38 27.71 -14.37
N VAL A 520 34.57 27.54 -15.40
CA VAL A 520 33.19 28.02 -15.43
C VAL A 520 32.26 26.83 -15.59
N THR A 521 31.18 26.79 -14.83
CA THR A 521 30.06 25.86 -15.02
C THR A 521 28.83 26.65 -15.49
N ALA A 522 27.86 25.91 -15.98
CA ALA A 522 26.56 26.39 -16.40
C ALA A 522 25.50 25.63 -15.60
N TYR A 523 24.43 26.30 -15.19
CA TYR A 523 23.34 25.65 -14.48
C TYR A 523 21.98 26.12 -15.00
N ASP A 524 21.00 25.23 -14.89
CA ASP A 524 19.66 25.43 -15.42
C ASP A 524 18.73 26.15 -14.42
N SER A 525 17.48 26.30 -14.84
CA SER A 525 16.42 26.92 -14.05
C SER A 525 15.70 25.96 -13.10
N TYR A 526 16.11 24.69 -13.02
CA TYR A 526 15.47 23.71 -12.15
C TYR A 526 15.90 23.92 -10.69
N LYS A 527 14.98 24.39 -9.83
CA LYS A 527 15.21 24.62 -8.39
C LYS A 527 16.56 25.31 -8.08
N PRO A 528 16.78 26.52 -8.62
CA PRO A 528 18.06 27.20 -8.50
C PRO A 528 18.43 27.44 -7.04
N ASP A 529 19.74 27.48 -6.79
CA ASP A 529 20.34 27.69 -5.46
C ASP A 529 20.05 26.59 -4.42
N THR A 530 19.43 25.49 -4.84
CA THR A 530 19.26 24.28 -4.03
C THR A 530 20.30 23.23 -4.40
N ILE A 531 20.41 22.18 -3.58
CA ILE A 531 21.25 21.00 -3.90
C ILE A 531 20.68 20.13 -5.03
N PHE A 532 19.48 20.44 -5.52
CA PHE A 532 18.76 19.68 -6.54
C PHE A 532 18.91 20.28 -7.95
N ASN A 533 19.55 21.44 -8.08
CA ASN A 533 19.77 22.09 -9.36
C ASN A 533 20.79 21.32 -10.21
N HIS A 534 20.63 21.35 -11.53
CA HIS A 534 21.56 20.67 -12.42
C HIS A 534 22.66 21.64 -12.85
N GLU A 535 23.87 21.38 -12.35
CA GLU A 535 25.08 22.12 -12.70
C GLU A 535 26.00 21.25 -13.56
N SER A 536 26.52 21.85 -14.63
CA SER A 536 27.39 21.18 -15.58
C SER A 536 28.76 20.85 -14.97
N LYS A 537 29.50 19.97 -15.66
CA LYS A 537 30.92 19.79 -15.35
C LYS A 537 31.69 21.10 -15.57
N HIS A 538 32.79 21.27 -14.85
CA HIS A 538 33.72 22.37 -15.09
C HIS A 538 34.14 22.44 -16.57
N SER A 539 34.18 23.66 -17.10
CA SER A 539 34.82 23.94 -18.39
C SER A 539 36.28 23.48 -18.41
N LYS A 540 36.92 23.57 -19.59
CA LYS A 540 38.39 23.54 -19.64
C LYS A 540 38.94 24.64 -18.73
N GLU A 541 39.82 24.26 -17.81
CA GLU A 541 40.47 25.18 -16.88
C GLU A 541 41.42 26.13 -17.62
N VAL A 542 41.43 27.39 -17.20
CA VAL A 542 42.35 28.43 -17.67
C VAL A 542 43.10 29.03 -16.50
N SER A 543 44.27 29.61 -16.74
CA SER A 543 45.07 30.21 -15.67
C SER A 543 45.64 31.56 -16.06
N ALA A 544 45.72 32.49 -15.11
CA ALA A 544 46.29 33.81 -15.31
C ALA A 544 46.90 34.38 -14.03
N ARG A 545 47.79 35.35 -14.19
CA ARG A 545 48.31 36.20 -13.11
C ARG A 545 47.70 37.60 -13.27
N PRO A 546 47.09 38.20 -12.24
CA PRO A 546 46.84 39.64 -12.23
C PRO A 546 48.19 40.35 -12.39
N ASP A 547 48.23 41.41 -13.21
CA ASP A 547 49.43 42.17 -13.62
C ASP A 547 50.75 41.39 -13.44
N PRO A 548 51.15 40.56 -14.43
CA PRO A 548 52.28 39.63 -14.30
C PRO A 548 53.65 40.29 -14.09
N GLY A 549 53.70 41.62 -13.96
CA GLY A 549 54.93 42.40 -14.00
C GLY A 549 55.55 42.35 -15.39
N SER A 550 56.46 43.28 -15.68
CA SER A 550 57.24 43.13 -16.91
C SER A 550 58.06 41.85 -16.81
N ASP A 551 57.87 40.93 -17.75
CA ASP A 551 58.88 39.92 -18.05
C ASP A 551 60.22 40.68 -18.16
N ILE A 552 61.18 40.32 -17.32
CA ILE A 552 62.54 40.84 -17.43
C ILE A 552 63.00 40.55 -18.86
N LYS A 553 63.37 41.63 -19.58
CA LYS A 553 63.96 41.58 -20.93
C LYS A 553 65.22 40.73 -20.98
#